data_AF-A0A932T9R6-F1
#
_entry.id   AF-A0A932T9R6-F1
#
_cell.length_a   1.000
_cell.length_b   1.000
_cell.length_c   1.000
_cell.angle_alpha   90.00
_cell.angle_beta   90.00
_cell.angle_gamma   90.00
#
_symmetry.space_group_name_H-M   'P 1'
#
loop_
_entity.id
_entity.type
_entity.pdbx_description
1 polymer ?
#
loop_
_entity_poly.entity_id
_entity_poly.type
_entity_poly.pdbx_seq_one_letter_code
_entity_poly.pdbx_strand_id
1 'polypeptide(L)' 'MFGIGQTELLVFLIIVMVLFGGSRIPALARSLGKSITEFKKGVSGIEEEKPPETDTKKQA' A
#
# COMPACT_ATOMS: atom_id res chain seq x y z
N MET A 1 -28.21 12.76 -8.37
CA MET A 1 -28.70 11.55 -7.68
C MET A 1 -27.96 10.30 -8.19
N PHE A 2 -26.63 10.25 -8.08
CA PHE A 2 -25.82 9.09 -8.48
C PHE A 2 -24.57 9.06 -7.61
N GLY A 3 -24.74 8.65 -6.37
CA GLY A 3 -23.64 8.21 -5.52
C GLY A 3 -23.84 6.73 -5.27
N ILE A 4 -22.78 5.94 -5.37
CA ILE A 4 -22.80 4.55 -4.88
C ILE A 4 -23.19 4.64 -3.41
N GLY A 5 -24.40 4.23 -3.08
CA GLY A 5 -24.89 4.20 -1.73
C GLY A 5 -24.18 3.10 -0.94
N GLN A 6 -24.26 3.20 0.39
CA GLN A 6 -23.75 2.16 1.28
C GLN A 6 -24.37 0.80 0.96
N THR A 7 -25.63 0.80 0.48
CA THR A 7 -26.35 -0.40 0.06
C THR A 7 -25.74 -1.03 -1.19
N GLU A 8 -25.47 -0.28 -2.27
CA GLU A 8 -24.84 -0.83 -3.47
C GLU A 8 -23.44 -1.39 -3.17
N LEU A 9 -22.67 -0.70 -2.32
CA LEU A 9 -21.34 -1.18 -1.91
C LEU A 9 -21.44 -2.50 -1.12
N LEU A 10 -22.42 -2.64 -0.23
CA LEU A 10 -22.66 -3.86 0.53
C LEU A 10 -23.02 -5.04 -0.40
N VAL A 11 -23.93 -4.81 -1.35
CA VAL A 11 -24.33 -5.84 -2.33
C VAL A 11 -23.14 -6.26 -3.18
N PHE A 12 -22.35 -5.31 -3.67
CA PHE A 12 -21.13 -5.60 -4.42
C PHE A 12 -20.13 -6.43 -3.60
N LEU A 13 -19.94 -6.05 -2.33
CA LEU A 13 -19.06 -6.77 -1.42
C LEU A 13 -19.52 -8.21 -1.19
N ILE A 14 -20.83 -8.45 -1.07
CA ILE A 14 -21.40 -9.80 -0.98
C ILE A 14 -21.14 -10.60 -2.26
N ILE A 15 -21.34 -10.02 -3.44
CA ILE A 15 -21.08 -10.71 -4.72
C ILE A 15 -19.61 -11.12 -4.80
N VAL A 16 -18.69 -10.19 -4.52
CA VAL A 16 -17.25 -10.48 -4.49
C VAL A 16 -16.93 -11.56 -3.45
N MET A 17 -17.55 -11.51 -2.26
CA MET A 17 -17.37 -12.52 -1.22
C MET A 17 -17.82 -13.91 -1.67
N VAL A 18 -18.90 -14.01 -2.46
CA VAL A 18 -19.39 -15.30 -2.99
C VAL A 18 -18.47 -15.84 -4.08
N LEU A 19 -18.00 -14.98 -4.98
CA LEU A 19 -17.11 -15.38 -6.08
C LEU A 19 -15.72 -15.80 -5.61
N PHE A 20 -15.13 -15.04 -4.70
CA PHE A 20 -13.77 -15.26 -4.21
C PHE A 20 -13.74 -16.05 -2.90
N GLY A 21 -14.82 -16.09 -2.13
CA GLY A 21 -14.85 -16.67 -0.79
C GLY A 21 -14.26 -15.73 0.27
N GLY A 22 -14.79 -15.79 1.50
CA GLY A 22 -14.35 -14.92 2.60
C GLY A 22 -12.90 -15.09 3.05
N SER A 23 -12.23 -16.17 2.64
CA SER A 23 -10.83 -16.45 2.98
C SER A 23 -9.82 -15.91 1.96
N ARG A 24 -10.20 -15.73 0.70
CA ARG A 24 -9.25 -15.33 -0.37
C ARG A 24 -8.94 -13.84 -0.35
N ILE A 25 -9.93 -12.99 -0.12
CA ILE A 25 -9.74 -11.52 -0.02
C ILE A 25 -8.72 -11.18 1.09
N PRO A 26 -8.84 -11.70 2.34
CA PRO A 26 -7.86 -11.43 3.39
C PRO A 26 -6.49 -12.07 3.14
N ALA A 27 -6.43 -13.21 2.43
CA ALA A 27 -5.16 -13.84 2.10
C ALA A 27 -4.37 -12.99 1.09
N LEU A 28 -5.05 -12.52 0.03
CA LEU A 28 -4.47 -11.62 -0.98
C LEU A 28 -4.05 -10.27 -0.38
N ALA A 29 -4.89 -9.70 0.49
CA ALA A 29 -4.55 -8.45 1.19
C ALA A 29 -3.29 -8.61 2.05
N ARG A 30 -3.13 -9.74 2.75
CA ARG A 30 -1.93 -10.03 3.55
C ARG A 30 -0.69 -10.20 2.69
N SER A 31 -0.77 -10.92 1.57
CA SER A 31 0.39 -11.10 0.68
C SER A 31 0.79 -9.77 0.02
N LEU A 32 -0.17 -9.01 -0.50
CA LEU A 32 0.07 -7.69 -1.09
C LEU A 32 0.61 -6.70 -0.05
N GLY A 33 0.04 -6.68 1.15
CA GLY A 33 0.50 -5.80 2.23
C GLY A 33 1.94 -6.09 2.67
N LYS A 34 2.33 -7.37 2.73
CA LYS A 34 3.73 -7.75 2.97
C LYS A 34 4.64 -7.26 1.84
N SER A 35 4.26 -7.48 0.58
CA SER A 35 5.05 -7.02 -0.56
C SER A 35 5.22 -5.50 -0.59
N ILE A 36 4.14 -4.74 -0.35
CA ILE A 36 4.19 -3.27 -0.28
C ILE A 36 5.08 -2.80 0.89
N THR A 37 4.99 -3.48 2.03
CA THR A 37 5.81 -3.15 3.22
C THR A 37 7.30 -3.34 2.94
N GLU A 38 7.67 -4.49 2.39
CA GLU A 38 9.07 -4.78 2.02
C GLU A 38 9.56 -3.90 0.87
N PHE A 39 8.70 -3.61 -0.11
CA PHE A 39 9.00 -2.66 -1.18
C PHE A 39 9.30 -1.27 -0.63
N LYS A 40 8.46 -0.76 0.28
CA LYS A 40 8.66 0.55 0.92
C LYS A 40 9.96 0.58 1.72
N LYS A 41 10.28 -0.48 2.49
CA LYS A 41 11.55 -0.58 3.22
C LYS A 41 12.75 -0.54 2.29
N GLY A 42 12.70 -1.30 1.18
CA GLY A 42 13.76 -1.30 0.18
C GLY A 42 13.98 0.07 -0.45
N VAL A 43 12.90 0.78 -0.78
CA VAL A 43 12.99 2.14 -1.35
C VAL A 43 13.50 3.15 -0.33
N SER A 44 12.99 3.15 0.91
CA SER A 44 13.44 4.09 1.95
C SER A 44 14.89 3.85 2.41
N GLY A 45 15.37 2.60 2.41
CA GLY A 45 16.78 2.31 2.69
C GLY A 45 17.74 2.90 1.65
N ILE A 46 17.29 3.05 0.40
CA ILE A 46 18.07 3.70 -0.67
C ILE A 46 18.08 5.23 -0.50
N GLU A 47 17.02 5.81 0.08
CA GLU A 47 16.96 7.25 0.38
C GLU A 47 17.84 7.64 1.59
N GLU A 48 17.95 6.76 2.60
CA GLU A 48 18.80 6.98 3.78
C GLU A 48 20.30 6.75 3.50
N GLU A 49 20.66 6.01 2.44
CA GLU A 49 22.06 5.83 2.00
C GLU A 49 22.54 6.95 1.06
N LYS A 50 21.88 8.11 1.06
CA LYS A 50 22.48 9.31 0.48
C LYS A 50 23.52 9.83 1.48
N PRO A 51 24.84 9.77 1.17
CA PRO A 51 25.85 10.27 2.09
C PRO A 51 25.54 11.73 2.43
N PRO A 52 25.79 12.18 3.67
CA PRO A 52 25.61 13.58 4.01
C PRO A 52 26.42 14.41 3.01
N GLU A 53 25.73 15.19 2.18
CA GLU A 53 26.36 16.21 1.36
C GLU A 53 27.19 17.05 2.33
N THR A 54 28.50 16.84 2.24
CA THR A 54 29.47 17.56 3.05
C THR A 54 29.49 18.96 2.47
N ASP A 55 28.67 19.84 3.05
CA ASP A 55 28.69 21.29 2.83
C ASP A 55 30.05 21.83 3.25
N THR A 56 31.04 21.62 2.37
CA THR A 56 32.33 22.28 2.40
C THR A 56 32.10 23.69 1.87
N LYS A 57 31.59 24.58 2.72
CA LYS A 57 31.76 26.02 2.50
C LYS A 57 31.84 26.81 3.80
N LYS A 58 32.95 26.61 4.51
CA LYS A 58 33.52 27.61 5.41
C LYS A 58 34.96 27.88 4.98
N GLN A 59 35.14 28.85 4.09
CA GLN A 59 36.33 29.73 3.94
C GLN A 59 36.27 30.48 2.60
N ALA A 60 35.90 31.76 2.67
CA ALA A 60 36.40 32.86 1.84
C ALA A 60 36.11 34.16 2.59
#